data_AF-A0A7C5I9N5-F1
#
_entry.id   AF-A0A7C5I9N5-F1
#
_cell.length_a   1.000
_cell.length_b   1.000
_cell.length_c   1.000
_cell.angle_alpha   90.00
_cell.angle_beta   90.00
_cell.angle_gamma   90.00
#
_symmetry.space_group_name_H-M   'P 1'
#
loop_
_entity.id
_entity.type
_entity.pdbx_description
1 polymer ?
#
loop_
_entity_poly.entity_id
_entity_poly.type
_entity_poly.pdbx_seq_one_letter_code
_entity_poly.pdbx_strand_id
1 'polypeptide(L)'
;MAYMRGLELVCIGKTSSFELRYENGRYLDPRGHEVVDLLDLCCFACGASYYTLDGEERIDFCPNCGRFEKMQFETLADLLQWSRGQNFSFLRFSGNRVFAVRGKNGWELKFAPNEEALRRRGILGEIHPM
;
A
#
# COMPACT_ATOMS: atom_id res chain seq x y z
N MET A 1 7.90 -33.83 -0.18
CA MET A 1 6.58 -33.35 -0.65
C MET A 1 6.51 -31.87 -0.34
N ALA A 2 6.50 -31.01 -1.36
CA ALA A 2 6.31 -29.58 -1.17
C ALA A 2 4.81 -29.32 -0.95
N TYR A 3 4.39 -29.34 0.31
CA TYR A 3 3.08 -28.81 0.67
C TYR A 3 3.10 -27.32 0.29
N MET A 4 2.09 -26.85 -0.45
CA MET A 4 1.89 -25.41 -0.62
C MET A 4 1.87 -24.81 0.78
N ARG A 5 2.92 -24.06 1.12
CA ARG A 5 2.89 -23.18 2.29
C ARG A 5 1.73 -22.22 2.04
N GLY A 6 0.89 -22.01 3.06
CA GLY A 6 -0.35 -21.25 2.93
C GLY A 6 -0.15 -19.91 2.21
N LEU A 7 -1.23 -19.40 1.59
CA LEU A 7 -1.19 -18.10 0.93
C LEU A 7 -0.76 -17.04 1.96
N GLU A 8 0.39 -16.41 1.71
CA GLU A 8 0.90 -15.30 2.52
C GLU A 8 0.34 -13.99 1.95
N LEU A 9 -0.34 -13.24 2.80
CA LEU A 9 -0.95 -11.95 2.48
C LEU A 9 -0.40 -10.88 3.41
N VAL A 10 -0.59 -9.60 3.06
CA VAL A 10 -0.21 -8.48 3.92
C VAL A 10 -1.47 -7.73 4.35
N CYS A 11 -1.70 -7.66 5.66
CA CYS A 11 -2.66 -6.75 6.26
C CYS A 11 -2.01 -5.36 6.37
N ILE A 12 -2.72 -4.33 5.92
CA ILE A 12 -2.19 -2.97 5.82
C ILE A 12 -3.15 -2.01 6.54
N GLY A 13 -2.62 -1.34 7.56
CA GLY A 13 -3.26 -0.25 8.28
C GLY A 13 -2.47 1.05 8.12
N LYS A 14 -3.01 2.15 8.66
CA LYS A 14 -2.36 3.46 8.57
C LYS A 14 -1.00 3.49 9.27
N THR A 15 -0.90 2.89 10.45
CA THR A 15 0.32 2.88 11.27
C THR A 15 1.00 1.51 11.35
N SER A 16 0.34 0.45 10.89
CA SER A 16 0.80 -0.93 11.03
C SER A 16 0.73 -1.67 9.70
N SER A 17 1.58 -2.68 9.52
CA SER A 17 1.35 -3.71 8.50
C SER A 17 2.03 -5.00 8.92
N PHE A 18 1.40 -6.14 8.63
CA PHE A 18 1.92 -7.45 9.01
C PHE A 18 1.47 -8.55 8.06
N GLU A 19 2.19 -9.66 8.05
CA GLU A 19 1.87 -10.82 7.23
C GLU A 19 0.75 -11.65 7.86
N LEU A 20 -0.13 -12.16 7.02
CA LEU A 20 -1.17 -13.11 7.34
C LEU A 20 -0.86 -14.43 6.67
N ARG A 21 -1.00 -15.52 7.41
CA ARG A 21 -0.87 -16.88 6.89
C ARG A 21 -2.23 -17.54 6.85
N TYR A 22 -2.61 -18.09 5.71
CA TYR A 22 -3.85 -18.86 5.60
C TYR A 22 -3.61 -20.34 5.87
N GLU A 23 -4.16 -20.85 6.97
CA GLU A 23 -4.01 -22.24 7.41
C GLU A 23 -5.34 -22.80 7.91
N ASN A 24 -5.71 -24.01 7.45
CA ASN A 24 -6.91 -24.72 7.91
C ASN A 24 -8.20 -23.88 7.90
N GLY A 25 -8.37 -23.03 6.90
CA GLY A 25 -9.57 -22.18 6.76
C GLY A 25 -9.51 -20.85 7.51
N ARG A 26 -8.37 -20.50 8.11
CA ARG A 26 -8.22 -19.33 9.00
C ARG A 26 -7.03 -18.49 8.62
N TYR A 27 -7.12 -17.18 8.85
CA TYR A 27 -5.99 -16.27 8.75
C TYR A 27 -5.32 -16.13 10.10
N LEU A 28 -4.01 -16.32 10.14
CA LEU A 28 -3.19 -16.24 11.34
C LEU A 28 -2.19 -15.08 11.23
N ASP A 29 -2.02 -14.33 12.31
CA ASP A 29 -0.96 -13.33 12.44
C ASP A 29 0.44 -13.99 12.54
N PRO A 30 1.54 -13.22 12.54
CA PRO A 30 2.89 -13.78 12.68
C PRO A 30 3.17 -14.48 14.02
N ARG A 31 2.30 -14.29 15.02
CA ARG A 31 2.36 -14.93 16.34
C ARG A 31 1.50 -16.20 16.39
N GLY A 32 0.75 -16.52 15.34
CA GLY A 32 -0.16 -17.67 15.25
C GLY A 32 -1.56 -17.41 15.82
N HIS A 33 -1.92 -16.16 16.11
CA HIS A 33 -3.27 -15.82 16.54
C HIS A 33 -4.20 -15.67 15.35
N GLU A 34 -5.44 -16.14 15.51
CA GLU A 34 -6.46 -16.00 14.48
C GLU A 34 -6.90 -14.54 14.34
N VAL A 35 -6.97 -14.09 13.09
CA VAL A 35 -7.48 -12.77 12.70
C VAL A 35 -8.89 -12.95 12.15
N VAL A 36 -9.88 -12.43 12.87
CA VAL A 36 -11.31 -12.67 12.62
C VAL A 36 -12.05 -11.45 12.05
N ASP A 37 -11.42 -10.30 12.12
CA ASP A 37 -11.90 -8.96 11.78
C ASP A 37 -11.27 -8.44 10.48
N LEU A 38 -10.93 -9.36 9.57
CA LEU A 38 -10.29 -9.02 8.30
C LEU A 38 -11.29 -8.39 7.32
N LEU A 39 -10.96 -7.20 6.82
CA LEU A 39 -11.71 -6.52 5.77
C LEU A 39 -10.95 -6.61 4.44
N ASP A 40 -11.65 -7.06 3.40
CA ASP A 40 -11.17 -7.01 2.01
C ASP A 40 -11.64 -5.71 1.35
N LEU A 41 -10.68 -4.95 0.84
CA LEU A 41 -10.89 -3.69 0.14
C LEU A 41 -10.34 -3.78 -1.28
N CYS A 42 -11.06 -3.20 -2.23
CA CYS A 42 -10.64 -3.17 -3.63
C CYS A 42 -10.42 -1.72 -4.10
N CYS A 43 -9.30 -1.48 -4.78
CA CYS A 43 -9.05 -0.18 -5.40
C CYS A 43 -9.78 -0.07 -6.75
N PHE A 44 -10.73 0.84 -6.86
CA PHE A 44 -11.45 1.10 -8.12
C PHE A 44 -10.55 1.54 -9.28
N ALA A 45 -9.38 2.12 -9.00
CA ALA A 45 -8.49 2.63 -10.05
C ALA A 45 -7.61 1.55 -10.69
N CYS A 46 -7.19 0.52 -9.94
CA CYS A 46 -6.29 -0.52 -10.45
C CYS A 46 -6.81 -1.95 -10.26
N GLY A 47 -7.97 -2.13 -9.64
CA GLY A 47 -8.60 -3.42 -9.37
C GLY A 47 -7.89 -4.27 -8.31
N ALA A 48 -6.84 -3.75 -7.67
CA ALA A 48 -6.10 -4.51 -6.67
C ALA A 48 -6.91 -4.63 -5.37
N SER A 49 -7.04 -5.86 -4.88
CA SER A 49 -7.53 -6.15 -3.54
C SER A 49 -6.42 -6.05 -2.50
N TYR A 50 -6.75 -5.61 -1.30
CA TYR A 50 -5.87 -5.54 -0.15
C TYR A 50 -6.66 -5.69 1.14
N TYR A 51 -5.99 -6.11 2.19
CA TYR A 51 -6.62 -6.42 3.47
C TYR A 51 -6.28 -5.38 4.53
N THR A 52 -7.25 -5.11 5.41
CA THR A 52 -7.09 -4.27 6.61
C THR A 52 -7.91 -4.88 7.76
N LEU A 53 -7.80 -4.34 8.98
CA LEU A 53 -8.62 -4.78 10.11
C LEU A 53 -9.84 -3.88 10.30
N ASP A 54 -10.96 -4.47 10.75
CA ASP A 54 -12.11 -3.70 11.18
C ASP A 54 -11.82 -2.97 12.51
N GLY A 55 -12.15 -1.68 12.57
CA GLY A 55 -11.83 -0.82 13.71
C GLY A 55 -10.42 -0.21 13.74
N GLU A 56 -9.48 -0.64 12.89
CA GLU A 56 -8.20 0.07 12.70
C GLU A 56 -8.38 1.29 11.78
N GLU A 57 -7.56 2.32 11.99
CA GLU A 57 -7.52 3.46 11.08
C GLU A 57 -7.00 2.98 9.71
N ARG A 58 -7.87 3.06 8.70
CA ARG A 58 -7.59 2.59 7.34
C ARG A 58 -6.61 3.53 6.65
N ILE A 59 -5.81 2.98 5.74
CA ILE A 59 -5.02 3.79 4.81
C ILE A 59 -5.94 4.59 3.89
N ASP A 60 -5.57 5.86 3.65
CA ASP A 60 -6.32 6.79 2.79
C ASP A 60 -5.99 6.64 1.29
N PHE A 61 -5.12 5.69 0.94
CA PHE A 61 -4.62 5.47 -0.41
C PHE A 61 -4.53 3.98 -0.74
N CYS A 62 -4.58 3.64 -2.02
CA CYS A 62 -4.40 2.27 -2.46
C CYS A 62 -2.93 1.83 -2.25
N PRO A 63 -2.66 0.71 -1.54
CA PRO A 63 -1.31 0.26 -1.25
C PRO A 63 -0.58 -0.31 -2.47
N ASN A 64 -1.30 -0.64 -3.55
CA ASN A 64 -0.71 -1.11 -4.80
C ASN A 64 -0.28 0.03 -5.74
N CYS A 65 -1.09 1.09 -5.86
CA CYS A 65 -0.86 2.13 -6.88
C CYS A 65 -0.69 3.56 -6.34
N GLY A 66 -0.85 3.78 -5.04
CA GLY A 66 -0.73 5.09 -4.39
C GLY A 66 -1.87 6.06 -4.68
N ARG A 67 -2.98 5.59 -5.29
CA ARG A 67 -4.13 6.44 -5.63
C ARG A 67 -4.92 6.82 -4.38
N PHE A 68 -5.26 8.11 -4.29
CA PHE A 68 -6.23 8.66 -3.33
C PHE A 68 -7.59 8.82 -4.00
N GLU A 69 -8.68 8.58 -3.27
CA GLU A 69 -10.04 8.81 -3.78
C GLU A 69 -10.51 10.25 -3.56
N LYS A 70 -10.26 10.81 -2.38
CA LYS A 70 -10.83 12.09 -1.93
C LYS A 70 -9.80 13.16 -1.56
N MET A 71 -8.52 12.80 -1.51
CA MET A 71 -7.44 13.67 -1.07
C MET A 71 -6.61 14.15 -2.25
N GLN A 72 -6.25 15.43 -2.25
CA GLN A 72 -5.38 16.05 -3.24
C GLN A 72 -4.37 16.94 -2.50
N PHE A 73 -3.13 16.96 -2.99
CA PHE A 73 -2.05 17.76 -2.41
C PHE A 73 -1.59 18.79 -3.44
N GLU A 74 -1.79 20.07 -3.16
CA GLU A 74 -1.41 21.13 -4.10
C GLU A 74 0.11 21.31 -4.16
N THR A 75 0.79 21.19 -3.01
CA THR A 75 2.24 21.34 -2.90
C THR A 75 2.92 20.02 -2.51
N LEU A 76 4.21 19.90 -2.84
CA LEU A 76 5.02 18.75 -2.45
C LEU A 76 5.15 18.68 -0.92
N ALA A 77 5.29 19.83 -0.26
CA ALA A 77 5.44 19.93 1.18
C ALA A 77 4.24 19.30 1.92
N ASP A 78 3.02 19.52 1.44
CA ASP A 78 1.80 18.96 2.05
C ASP A 78 1.79 17.43 1.97
N LEU A 79 2.13 16.87 0.80
CA LEU A 79 2.22 15.43 0.60
C LEU A 79 3.30 14.81 1.49
N LEU A 80 4.48 15.44 1.53
CA LEU A 80 5.59 14.97 2.39
C LEU A 80 5.20 15.03 3.87
N GLN A 81 4.55 16.09 4.32
CA GLN A 81 4.09 16.22 5.71
C GLN A 81 3.07 15.14 6.06
N TRP A 82 2.04 14.93 5.24
CA TRP A 82 1.04 13.89 5.46
C TRP A 82 1.66 12.48 5.46
N SER A 83 2.63 12.23 4.57
CA SER A 83 3.23 10.91 4.41
C SER A 83 4.00 10.42 5.64
N ARG A 84 4.48 11.32 6.49
CA ARG A 84 5.19 10.97 7.73
C ARG A 84 4.30 10.20 8.71
N GLY A 85 2.98 10.35 8.62
CA GLY A 85 2.01 9.64 9.44
C GLY A 85 1.60 8.27 8.90
N GLN A 86 2.24 7.79 7.83
CA GLN A 86 1.85 6.57 7.13
C GLN A 86 2.90 5.47 7.32
N ASN A 87 2.44 4.23 7.44
CA ASN A 87 3.31 3.05 7.42
C ASN A 87 3.51 2.56 5.99
N PHE A 88 4.70 2.78 5.43
CA PHE A 88 5.10 2.27 4.11
C PHE A 88 5.91 0.97 4.17
N SER A 89 6.09 0.37 5.35
CA SER A 89 6.94 -0.82 5.51
C SER A 89 6.41 -2.03 4.73
N PHE A 90 5.11 -2.08 4.44
CA PHE A 90 4.49 -3.11 3.59
C PHE A 90 5.07 -3.13 2.17
N LEU A 91 5.65 -2.03 1.66
CA LEU A 91 6.22 -2.03 0.32
C LEU A 91 7.46 -2.91 0.18
N ARG A 92 8.12 -3.26 1.30
CA ARG A 92 9.29 -4.15 1.33
C ARG A 92 9.03 -5.50 0.64
N PHE A 93 7.79 -6.00 0.70
CA PHE A 93 7.40 -7.27 0.10
C PHE A 93 7.29 -7.21 -1.41
N SER A 94 6.96 -6.04 -1.94
CA SER A 94 6.86 -5.81 -3.39
C SER A 94 8.17 -5.34 -4.03
N GLY A 95 9.19 -5.02 -3.22
CA GLY A 95 10.42 -4.37 -3.68
C GLY A 95 10.21 -2.94 -4.21
N ASN A 96 9.02 -2.36 -4.00
CA ASN A 96 8.71 -0.99 -4.40
C ASN A 96 9.19 0.02 -3.36
N ARG A 97 9.40 1.24 -3.83
CA ARG A 97 9.68 2.44 -3.04
C ARG A 97 8.58 3.46 -3.27
N VAL A 98 8.48 4.41 -2.36
CA VAL A 98 7.52 5.52 -2.45
C VAL A 98 8.11 6.66 -3.24
N PHE A 99 7.33 7.18 -4.18
CA PHE A 99 7.64 8.39 -4.92
C PHE A 99 6.47 9.37 -4.87
N ALA A 100 6.77 10.63 -4.61
CA ALA A 100 5.87 11.73 -4.89
C ALA A 100 6.01 12.11 -6.37
N VAL A 101 4.90 12.24 -7.08
CA VAL A 101 4.88 12.55 -8.50
C VAL A 101 3.91 13.69 -8.76
N ARG A 102 4.31 14.66 -9.58
CA ARG A 102 3.41 15.72 -10.05
C ARG A 102 2.43 15.17 -11.10
N GLY A 103 1.17 15.01 -10.69
CA GLY A 103 0.03 14.71 -11.55
C GLY A 103 -0.61 15.97 -12.13
N LYS A 104 -1.75 15.79 -12.83
CA LYS A 104 -2.48 16.91 -13.46
C LYS A 104 -3.09 17.88 -12.45
N ASN A 105 -3.55 17.35 -11.31
CA ASN A 105 -4.33 18.11 -10.32
C ASN A 105 -3.54 18.39 -9.03
N GLY A 106 -2.27 17.97 -8.94
CA GLY A 106 -1.50 18.06 -7.71
C GLY A 106 -0.43 16.98 -7.61
N TRP A 107 0.14 16.84 -6.42
CA TRP A 107 1.08 15.79 -6.06
C TRP A 107 0.36 14.51 -5.65
N GLU A 108 0.85 13.37 -6.13
CA GLU A 108 0.31 12.04 -5.88
C GLU A 108 1.41 11.10 -5.39
N LEU A 109 1.02 9.99 -4.76
CA LEU A 109 1.93 8.87 -4.51
C LEU A 109 1.98 7.95 -5.74
N LYS A 110 3.17 7.40 -6.01
CA LYS A 110 3.37 6.25 -6.89
C LYS A 110 4.35 5.27 -6.27
N PHE A 111 4.12 3.99 -6.52
CA PHE A 111 4.98 2.90 -6.06
C PHE A 111 5.66 2.21 -7.24
N ALA A 112 6.99 2.14 -7.17
CA ALA A 112 7.81 1.48 -8.17
C ALA A 112 9.16 1.04 -7.58
N PRO A 113 9.89 0.10 -8.20
CA PRO A 113 11.21 -0.29 -7.70
C PRO A 113 12.23 0.86 -7.80
N ASN A 114 12.10 1.72 -8.81
CA ASN A 114 12.98 2.85 -9.07
C ASN A 114 12.28 3.91 -9.94
N GLU A 115 12.91 5.08 -10.08
CA GLU A 115 12.41 6.20 -10.88
C GLU A 115 12.29 5.83 -12.37
N GLU A 116 13.23 5.05 -12.91
CA GLU A 116 13.21 4.63 -14.32
C GLU A 116 11.96 3.80 -14.66
N ALA A 117 11.50 2.96 -13.73
CA ALA A 117 10.25 2.22 -13.88
C ALA A 117 9.03 3.15 -13.94
N LEU A 118 9.03 4.28 -13.21
CA LEU A 118 7.98 5.29 -13.32
C LEU A 118 7.99 5.99 -14.68
N ARG A 119 9.19 6.37 -15.16
CA ARG A 119 9.35 7.00 -16.48
C ARG A 119 8.85 6.08 -17.60
N ARG A 120 9.18 4.79 -17.56
CA ARG A 120 8.67 3.77 -18.50
C ARG A 120 7.15 3.61 -18.47
N ARG A 121 6.50 3.91 -17.34
CA ARG A 121 5.03 3.94 -17.20
C ARG A 121 4.38 5.25 -17.70
N GLY A 122 5.17 6.15 -18.29
CA GLY A 122 4.68 7.41 -18.88
C GLY A 122 4.65 8.59 -17.90
N ILE A 123 5.32 8.49 -16.75
CA ILE A 123 5.47 9.62 -15.83
C ILE A 123 6.63 10.48 -16.29
N LEU A 124 6.30 11.61 -16.91
CA LEU A 124 7.29 12.51 -17.54
C LEU A 124 7.55 13.80 -16.74
N GLY A 125 6.78 14.06 -15.67
CA GLY A 125 6.88 15.26 -14.86
C GLY A 125 7.89 15.15 -13.71
N GLU A 126 7.73 16.04 -12.73
CA GLU A 126 8.53 16.03 -11.50
C GLU A 126 8.26 14.76 -10.67
N ILE A 127 9.35 14.14 -10.22
CA ILE A 127 9.36 12.96 -9.36
C ILE A 127 10.29 13.25 -8.20
N HIS A 128 9.84 13.00 -6.98
CA HIS A 128 10.61 13.17 -5.75
C HIS A 128 10.58 11.86 -4.96
N PRO A 129 11.73 11.22 -4.69
CA PRO A 129 11.79 10.05 -3.82
C PRO A 129 11.40 10.44 -2.40
N MET A 130 10.58 9.62 -1.74
CA MET A 130 10.13 9.90 -0.37
C MET A 130 10.91 9.10 0.68
#